data_AF-A0A8X8X4Y3-F1
#
_entry.id   AF-A0A8X8X4Y3-F1
#
_cell.length_a   1.000
_cell.length_b   1.000
_cell.length_c   1.000
_cell.angle_alpha   90.00
_cell.angle_beta   90.00
_cell.angle_gamma   90.00
#
_symmetry.space_group_name_H-M   'P 1'
#
loop_
_entity.id
_entity.type
_entity.pdbx_description
1 polymer ?
#
loop_
_entity_poly.entity_id
_entity_poly.type
_entity_poly.pdbx_seq_one_letter_code
_entity_poly.pdbx_strand_id
1 'polypeptide(L)'
;MKAISINNVPVSSLPLLDDGFLLVYAIDSFFDPNFTLPFSIPSRFNPRPQFLRCTKLEPLSRFREAAGVLKSRGRSIMASFLELQLLGFLDDRGGDDWTLFAPPDQELVEFSGDFLEYSSLLARHVAPCKVRWLDLEGSDGSTAPILNVKGYALNVGKDDEMLTVNGVQISFPDMYESGRLVIHGISGVIALPELDAEEEELGEEFPEQET
;
A
#
# COMPACT_ATOMS: atom_id res chain seq x y z
N MET A 1 16.05 32.17 -16.18
CA MET A 1 14.88 31.74 -15.38
C MET A 1 15.32 31.60 -13.94
N LYS A 2 14.48 32.00 -12.97
CA LYS A 2 14.82 31.91 -11.55
C LYS A 2 14.51 30.48 -11.09
N ALA A 3 15.53 29.75 -10.62
CA ALA A 3 15.32 28.43 -10.04
C ALA A 3 14.47 28.54 -8.76
N ILE A 4 13.49 27.66 -8.62
CA ILE A 4 12.67 27.55 -7.41
C ILE A 4 13.33 26.51 -6.52
N SER A 5 13.48 26.83 -5.24
CA SER A 5 14.02 25.91 -4.24
C SER A 5 13.21 25.98 -2.96
N ILE A 6 13.01 24.83 -2.32
CA ILE A 6 12.40 24.71 -0.99
C ILE A 6 13.50 24.29 -0.02
N ASN A 7 13.75 25.07 1.04
CA ASN A 7 14.80 24.78 2.02
C ASN A 7 16.17 24.47 1.38
N ASN A 8 16.56 25.26 0.36
CA ASN A 8 17.76 25.08 -0.47
C ASN A 8 17.79 23.81 -1.35
N VAL A 9 16.73 23.02 -1.37
CA VAL A 9 16.57 21.90 -2.31
C VAL A 9 15.96 22.42 -3.61
N PRO A 10 16.64 22.29 -4.76
CA PRO A 10 16.07 22.63 -6.06
C PRO A 10 14.81 21.81 -6.35
N VAL A 11 13.79 22.47 -6.91
CA VAL A 11 12.54 21.86 -7.33
C VAL A 11 12.33 22.12 -8.82
N SER A 12 11.78 21.15 -9.54
CA SER A 12 11.44 21.33 -10.96
C SER A 12 10.53 22.54 -11.17
N SER A 13 10.75 23.27 -12.27
CA SER A 13 9.94 24.47 -12.59
C SER A 13 8.51 24.14 -13.02
N LEU A 14 8.28 22.90 -13.46
CA LEU A 14 6.98 22.35 -13.83
C LEU A 14 6.75 21.06 -13.02
N PRO A 15 5.49 20.74 -12.70
CA PRO A 15 5.16 19.46 -12.10
C PRO A 15 5.41 18.32 -13.11
N LEU A 16 5.84 17.18 -12.60
CA LEU A 16 5.87 15.90 -13.33
C LEU A 16 4.46 15.34 -13.54
N LEU A 17 3.56 15.57 -12.57
CA LEU A 17 2.15 15.20 -12.62
C LEU A 17 1.30 16.35 -12.11
N ASP A 18 0.23 16.64 -12.84
CA ASP A 18 -0.86 17.53 -12.42
C ASP A 18 -2.17 16.90 -12.88
N ASP A 19 -2.92 16.29 -11.95
CA ASP A 19 -4.24 15.70 -12.22
C ASP A 19 -5.40 16.57 -11.71
N GLY A 20 -5.11 17.80 -11.27
CA GLY A 20 -6.06 18.73 -10.66
C GLY A 20 -6.30 18.51 -9.15
N PHE A 21 -5.87 17.39 -8.57
CA PHE A 21 -5.94 17.10 -7.13
C PHE A 21 -4.56 16.96 -6.50
N LEU A 22 -3.60 16.38 -7.22
CA LEU A 22 -2.23 16.12 -6.83
C LEU A 22 -1.26 16.78 -7.82
N LEU A 23 -0.29 17.49 -7.24
CA LEU A 23 0.86 18.03 -7.96
C LEU A 23 2.12 17.32 -7.48
N VAL A 24 2.84 16.67 -8.39
CA VAL A 24 4.11 16.01 -8.09
C VAL A 24 5.24 16.80 -8.74
N TYR A 25 6.22 17.24 -7.97
CA TYR A 25 7.41 17.93 -8.47
C TYR A 25 8.65 17.08 -8.25
N ALA A 26 9.60 17.17 -9.20
CA ALA A 26 10.90 16.53 -9.02
C ALA A 26 11.76 17.35 -8.06
N ILE A 27 12.51 16.66 -7.21
CA ILE A 27 13.55 17.25 -6.36
C ILE A 27 14.84 16.45 -6.52
N ASP A 28 15.96 17.15 -6.47
CA ASP A 28 17.28 16.53 -6.70
C ASP A 28 17.91 15.99 -5.41
N SER A 29 17.32 16.28 -4.25
CA SER A 29 17.86 15.91 -2.93
C SER A 29 16.77 15.84 -1.87
N PHE A 30 16.99 15.08 -0.81
CA PHE A 30 16.08 15.06 0.34
C PHE A 30 16.13 16.38 1.14
N PHE A 31 15.02 16.72 1.79
CA PHE A 31 14.98 17.85 2.72
C PHE A 31 15.80 17.56 3.98
N ASP A 32 16.60 18.54 4.40
CA ASP A 32 17.32 18.47 5.67
C ASP A 32 16.31 18.63 6.84
N PRO A 33 16.15 17.61 7.71
CA PRO A 33 15.24 17.70 8.85
C PRO A 33 15.67 18.75 9.88
N ASN A 34 16.95 19.16 9.87
CA ASN A 34 17.50 20.19 10.75
C ASN A 34 17.63 21.55 10.05
N PHE A 35 16.97 21.75 8.91
CA PHE A 35 17.05 23.00 8.17
C PHE A 35 16.62 24.18 9.04
N THR A 36 17.52 25.16 9.19
CA THR A 36 17.25 26.42 9.88
C THR A 36 17.28 27.58 8.91
N LEU A 37 16.32 28.49 9.02
CA LEU A 37 16.36 29.72 8.25
C LEU A 37 17.49 30.64 8.76
N PRO A 38 18.24 31.29 7.86
CA PRO A 38 19.36 32.16 8.23
C PRO A 38 18.94 33.42 8.99
N PHE A 39 17.63 33.70 9.13
CA PHE A 39 17.08 34.85 9.84
C PHE A 39 15.85 34.45 10.65
N SER A 40 15.67 35.07 11.82
CA SER A 40 14.47 34.93 12.65
C SER A 40 13.29 35.56 11.91
N ILE A 41 12.28 34.76 11.53
CA ILE A 41 11.03 35.32 11.01
C ILE A 41 10.38 36.11 12.17
N PRO A 42 10.10 37.42 12.01
CA PRO A 42 9.39 38.19 13.03
C PRO A 42 8.06 37.50 13.33
N SER A 43 7.76 37.27 14.61
CA SER A 43 6.56 36.58 15.11
C SER A 43 5.22 37.20 14.71
N ARG A 44 5.22 38.31 13.96
CA ARG A 44 4.05 38.96 13.35
C ARG A 44 3.70 38.44 11.95
N PHE A 45 4.57 37.64 11.32
CA PHE A 45 4.18 36.92 10.11
C PHE A 45 3.28 35.75 10.52
N ASN A 46 1.97 35.97 10.45
CA ASN A 46 1.00 34.89 10.49
C ASN A 46 1.13 34.16 9.14
N PRO A 47 1.85 33.03 9.06
CA PRO A 47 2.42 32.56 7.81
C PRO A 47 1.40 31.79 6.96
N ARG A 48 0.13 31.78 7.35
CA ARG A 48 -0.94 31.18 6.55
C ARG A 48 -1.14 32.04 5.30
N PRO A 49 -0.68 31.59 4.13
CA PRO A 49 -0.99 32.29 2.89
C PRO A 49 -2.50 32.15 2.75
N GLN A 50 -3.25 33.26 2.77
CA GLN A 50 -4.72 33.23 2.73
C GLN A 50 -5.25 32.51 1.48
N PHE A 51 -4.42 32.36 0.46
CA PHE A 51 -4.68 31.62 -0.79
C PHE A 51 -4.46 30.11 -0.70
N LEU A 52 -3.65 29.63 0.26
CA LEU A 52 -3.34 28.21 0.41
C LEU A 52 -4.14 27.65 1.59
N ARG A 53 -5.18 26.86 1.28
CA ARG A 53 -5.99 26.12 2.26
C ARG A 53 -5.24 24.87 2.77
N CYS A 54 -4.00 25.04 3.22
CA CYS A 54 -3.24 23.95 3.83
C CYS A 54 -3.92 23.56 5.16
N THR A 55 -4.47 22.36 5.22
CA THR A 55 -4.96 21.77 6.46
C THR A 55 -3.79 21.15 7.23
N LYS A 56 -3.85 21.23 8.56
CA LYS A 56 -2.94 20.45 9.38
C LYS A 56 -3.33 18.98 9.18
N LEU A 57 -2.44 18.19 8.59
CA LEU A 57 -2.58 16.74 8.64
C LEU A 57 -2.47 16.33 10.11
N GLU A 58 -3.50 15.67 10.63
CA GLU A 58 -3.42 15.03 11.94
C GLU A 58 -2.21 14.08 11.96
N PRO A 59 -1.58 13.85 13.14
CA PRO A 59 -0.33 13.11 13.23
C PRO A 59 -0.38 11.83 12.42
N LEU A 60 0.53 11.73 11.46
CA LEU A 60 0.67 10.59 10.55
C LEU A 60 0.60 9.28 11.36
N SER A 61 -0.34 8.45 10.91
CA SER A 61 -0.65 7.08 11.28
C SER A 61 -1.32 6.83 12.65
N ARG A 62 -2.64 6.59 12.59
CA ARG A 62 -3.40 5.83 13.62
C ARG A 62 -2.83 4.44 13.87
N PHE A 63 -1.97 3.95 12.96
CA PHE A 63 -1.34 2.64 13.00
C PHE A 63 0.12 2.68 13.46
N ARG A 64 0.56 3.75 14.15
CA ARG A 64 1.93 3.90 14.66
C ARG A 64 2.43 2.66 15.42
N GLU A 65 1.58 2.08 16.26
CA GLU A 65 1.93 0.89 17.02
C GLU A 65 2.11 -0.33 16.10
N ALA A 66 1.14 -0.57 15.22
CA ALA A 66 1.18 -1.65 14.24
C ALA A 66 2.41 -1.55 13.32
N ALA A 67 2.74 -0.33 12.88
CA ALA A 67 3.93 -0.02 12.10
C ALA A 67 5.22 -0.25 12.90
N GLY A 68 5.23 0.05 14.20
CA GLY A 68 6.33 -0.29 15.10
C GLY A 68 6.57 -1.80 15.17
N VAL A 69 5.51 -2.60 15.29
CA VAL A 69 5.60 -4.07 15.26
C VAL A 69 6.17 -4.57 13.94
N LEU A 70 5.65 -4.08 12.81
CA LEU A 70 6.18 -4.41 11.48
C LEU A 70 7.68 -4.09 11.35
N LYS A 71 8.10 -2.87 11.72
CA LYS A 71 9.51 -2.43 11.69
C LYS A 71 10.40 -3.33 12.54
N SER A 72 9.98 -3.65 13.77
CA SER A 72 10.73 -4.53 14.68
C SER A 72 10.94 -5.96 14.17
N ARG A 73 10.19 -6.36 13.14
CA ARG A 73 10.24 -7.69 12.52
C ARG A 73 10.73 -7.66 11.07
N GLY A 74 11.42 -6.58 10.65
CA GLY A 74 12.03 -6.48 9.31
C GLY A 74 11.02 -6.33 8.17
N ARG A 75 9.90 -5.64 8.44
CA ARG A 75 8.80 -5.41 7.49
C ARG A 75 8.53 -3.91 7.35
N SER A 76 9.61 -3.14 7.22
CA SER A 76 9.60 -1.68 7.18
C SER A 76 8.86 -1.13 5.96
N ILE A 77 8.91 -1.82 4.82
CA ILE A 77 8.21 -1.41 3.59
C ILE A 77 6.70 -1.45 3.82
N MET A 78 6.19 -2.55 4.37
CA MET A 78 4.77 -2.68 4.74
C MET A 78 4.39 -1.72 5.88
N ALA A 79 5.30 -1.43 6.80
CA ALA A 79 5.08 -0.42 7.83
C ALA A 79 4.91 0.98 7.23
N SER A 80 5.76 1.36 6.27
CA SER A 80 5.65 2.61 5.53
C SER A 80 4.37 2.66 4.71
N PHE A 81 4.01 1.58 4.02
CA PHE A 81 2.74 1.47 3.30
C PHE A 81 1.53 1.72 4.21
N LEU A 82 1.51 1.09 5.39
CA LEU A 82 0.45 1.25 6.39
C LEU A 82 0.42 2.67 6.98
N GLU A 83 1.58 3.25 7.29
CA GLU A 83 1.70 4.61 7.84
C GLU A 83 1.33 5.69 6.84
N LEU A 84 1.64 5.48 5.56
CA LEU A 84 1.48 6.50 4.55
C LEU A 84 0.01 6.79 4.24
N GLN A 85 -0.95 5.90 4.58
CA GLN A 85 -2.39 6.06 4.32
C GLN A 85 -2.73 6.57 2.90
N LEU A 86 -1.77 6.50 1.96
CA LEU A 86 -1.67 7.37 0.77
C LEU A 86 -2.75 7.08 -0.28
N LEU A 87 -3.54 6.05 -0.05
CA LEU A 87 -4.43 5.52 -1.06
C LEU A 87 -5.90 5.80 -0.80
N GLY A 88 -6.28 6.36 0.36
CA GLY A 88 -7.69 6.55 0.67
C GLY A 88 -8.51 5.24 0.64
N PHE A 89 -7.88 4.06 0.51
CA PHE A 89 -8.54 2.75 0.58
C PHE A 89 -9.12 2.48 1.97
N LEU A 90 -8.69 3.24 2.98
CA LEU A 90 -9.21 3.24 4.34
C LEU A 90 -10.10 4.48 4.56
N ASP A 91 -10.99 4.80 3.60
CA ASP A 91 -11.90 5.94 3.71
C ASP A 91 -12.77 5.77 4.97
N ASP A 92 -12.77 6.79 5.85
CA ASP A 92 -13.39 6.77 7.18
C ASP A 92 -14.93 6.89 7.11
N ARG A 93 -15.53 6.63 5.94
CA ARG A 93 -16.98 6.61 5.71
C ARG A 93 -17.65 5.29 6.16
N GLY A 94 -17.02 4.61 7.12
CA GLY A 94 -17.68 3.67 8.03
C GLY A 94 -17.21 2.22 7.89
N GLY A 95 -16.54 1.73 8.93
CA GLY A 95 -16.82 0.37 9.42
C GLY A 95 -15.92 -0.78 8.99
N ASP A 96 -14.91 -0.56 8.15
CA ASP A 96 -14.19 -1.71 7.61
C ASP A 96 -13.07 -2.21 8.54
N ASP A 97 -13.11 -3.52 8.73
CA ASP A 97 -12.18 -4.37 9.43
C ASP A 97 -11.13 -4.84 8.42
N TRP A 98 -9.85 -4.93 8.79
CA TRP A 98 -8.76 -5.16 7.83
C TRP A 98 -7.80 -6.25 8.27
N THR A 99 -7.24 -6.94 7.27
CA THR A 99 -6.11 -7.87 7.45
C THR A 99 -4.98 -7.49 6.51
N LEU A 100 -3.77 -7.39 7.07
CA LEU A 100 -2.54 -7.12 6.33
C LEU A 100 -1.64 -8.35 6.35
N PHE A 101 -1.31 -8.89 5.19
CA PHE A 101 -0.34 -9.97 5.05
C PHE A 101 1.04 -9.40 4.74
N ALA A 102 1.94 -9.39 5.71
CA ALA A 102 3.21 -8.66 5.62
C ALA A 102 4.40 -9.57 5.27
N PRO A 103 4.88 -9.56 4.01
CA PRO A 103 6.13 -10.21 3.64
C PRO A 103 7.34 -9.51 4.27
N PRO A 104 8.48 -10.20 4.44
CA PRO A 104 9.72 -9.56 4.86
C PRO A 104 10.25 -8.61 3.77
N ASP A 105 10.97 -7.56 4.18
CA ASP A 105 11.41 -6.50 3.26
C ASP A 105 12.22 -7.03 2.06
N GLN A 106 13.03 -8.09 2.26
CA GLN A 106 13.89 -8.69 1.23
C GLN A 106 13.10 -9.18 0.02
N GLU A 107 11.90 -9.72 0.23
CA GLU A 107 11.03 -10.25 -0.83
C GLU A 107 10.39 -9.12 -1.64
N LEU A 108 10.39 -7.89 -1.12
CA LEU A 108 9.82 -6.72 -1.80
C LEU A 108 10.88 -5.88 -2.52
N VAL A 109 12.17 -6.11 -2.30
CA VAL A 109 13.25 -5.29 -2.88
C VAL A 109 13.36 -5.48 -4.40
N GLU A 110 13.11 -6.68 -4.91
CA GLU A 110 13.21 -6.97 -6.35
C GLU A 110 12.18 -6.22 -7.21
N PHE A 111 11.07 -5.80 -6.61
CA PHE A 111 10.02 -5.03 -7.26
C PHE A 111 10.27 -3.52 -7.21
N SER A 112 11.41 -3.07 -6.67
CA SER A 112 11.74 -1.65 -6.60
C SER A 112 12.11 -1.10 -7.98
N GLY A 113 11.41 -0.05 -8.44
CA GLY A 113 11.72 0.64 -9.69
C GLY A 113 10.50 1.11 -10.48
N ASP A 114 9.39 0.38 -10.41
CA ASP A 114 8.10 0.79 -10.97
C ASP A 114 7.10 1.05 -9.85
N PHE A 115 6.83 2.33 -9.58
CA PHE A 115 5.94 2.73 -8.49
C PHE A 115 4.50 2.25 -8.66
N LEU A 116 3.99 2.17 -9.90
CA LEU A 116 2.62 1.73 -10.15
C LEU A 116 2.50 0.23 -9.88
N GLU A 117 3.45 -0.56 -10.35
CA GLU A 117 3.52 -1.99 -10.03
C GLU A 117 3.69 -2.23 -8.53
N TYR A 118 4.53 -1.43 -7.87
CA TYR A 118 4.74 -1.51 -6.43
C TYR A 118 3.47 -1.23 -5.64
N SER A 119 2.70 -0.21 -6.04
CA SER A 119 1.42 0.10 -5.39
C SER A 119 0.41 -1.04 -5.55
N SER A 120 0.35 -1.64 -6.75
CA SER A 120 -0.53 -2.78 -7.01
C SER A 120 -0.07 -4.02 -6.23
N LEU A 121 1.24 -4.23 -6.07
CA LEU A 121 1.81 -5.33 -5.32
C LEU A 121 1.41 -5.26 -3.85
N LEU A 122 1.63 -4.11 -3.20
CA LEU A 122 1.31 -3.90 -1.79
C LEU A 122 -0.20 -4.02 -1.54
N ALA A 123 -1.04 -3.55 -2.47
CA ALA A 123 -2.48 -3.68 -2.38
C ALA A 123 -2.97 -5.16 -2.40
N ARG A 124 -2.23 -6.09 -3.01
CA ARG A 124 -2.62 -7.52 -3.01
C ARG A 124 -2.60 -8.14 -1.62
N HIS A 125 -1.86 -7.54 -0.71
CA HIS A 125 -1.61 -8.01 0.64
C HIS A 125 -2.64 -7.48 1.66
N VAL A 126 -3.67 -6.78 1.20
CA VAL A 126 -4.69 -6.16 2.06
C VAL A 126 -6.05 -6.79 1.80
N ALA A 127 -6.66 -7.38 2.82
CA ALA A 127 -8.05 -7.81 2.80
C ALA A 127 -8.95 -6.79 3.53
N PRO A 128 -10.10 -6.39 2.95
CA PRO A 128 -11.11 -5.54 3.58
C PRO A 128 -12.02 -6.32 4.53
N CYS A 129 -11.43 -7.25 5.29
CA CYS A 129 -12.07 -7.93 6.41
C CYS A 129 -11.02 -8.30 7.45
N LYS A 130 -11.43 -8.44 8.72
CA LYS A 130 -10.56 -8.90 9.81
C LYS A 130 -10.59 -10.42 9.87
N VAL A 131 -9.43 -11.02 9.68
CA VAL A 131 -9.23 -12.47 9.63
C VAL A 131 -8.14 -12.80 10.62
N ARG A 132 -8.51 -13.37 11.77
CA ARG A 132 -7.56 -13.79 12.82
C ARG A 132 -7.03 -15.18 12.51
N TRP A 133 -5.98 -15.58 13.21
CA TRP A 133 -5.43 -16.93 13.08
C TRP A 133 -6.48 -18.02 13.31
N LEU A 134 -7.33 -17.87 14.32
CA LEU A 134 -8.40 -18.82 14.62
C LEU A 134 -9.38 -18.99 13.46
N ASP A 135 -9.65 -17.90 12.72
CA ASP A 135 -10.56 -17.92 11.57
C ASP A 135 -9.93 -18.67 10.38
N LEU A 136 -8.59 -18.67 10.27
CA LEU A 136 -7.82 -19.41 9.27
C LEU A 136 -7.67 -20.91 9.63
N GLU A 137 -7.37 -21.20 10.89
CA GLU A 137 -7.14 -22.58 11.38
C GLU A 137 -8.42 -23.43 11.36
N GLY A 138 -9.55 -22.79 11.65
CA GLY A 138 -10.87 -23.41 11.59
C GLY A 138 -11.44 -23.56 10.17
N SER A 139 -10.78 -23.01 9.15
CA SER A 139 -11.20 -23.19 7.76
C SER A 139 -10.86 -24.60 7.29
N ASP A 140 -11.87 -25.35 6.89
CA ASP A 140 -11.76 -26.66 6.24
C ASP A 140 -11.55 -26.54 4.71
N GLY A 141 -11.19 -25.34 4.23
CA GLY A 141 -11.06 -25.05 2.80
C GLY A 141 -12.40 -24.86 2.07
N SER A 142 -13.55 -24.94 2.75
CA SER A 142 -14.88 -24.74 2.15
C SER A 142 -15.39 -23.30 2.22
N THR A 143 -14.61 -22.38 2.79
CA THR A 143 -15.00 -20.98 3.00
C THR A 143 -14.90 -20.20 1.69
N ALA A 144 -15.84 -19.28 1.45
CA ALA A 144 -15.80 -18.38 0.30
C ALA A 144 -14.45 -17.64 0.25
N PRO A 145 -13.88 -17.41 -0.96
CA PRO A 145 -12.58 -16.78 -1.09
C PRO A 145 -12.60 -15.37 -0.49
N ILE A 146 -11.62 -15.06 0.36
CA ILE A 146 -11.42 -13.72 0.88
C ILE A 146 -10.91 -12.87 -0.27
N LEU A 147 -11.59 -11.79 -0.65
CA LEU A 147 -11.09 -10.92 -1.72
C LEU A 147 -10.17 -9.84 -1.12
N ASN A 148 -9.04 -9.57 -1.77
CA ASN A 148 -8.22 -8.41 -1.42
C ASN A 148 -8.82 -7.11 -1.98
N VAL A 149 -8.20 -5.96 -1.66
CA VAL A 149 -8.67 -4.64 -2.14
C VAL A 149 -8.54 -4.45 -3.67
N LYS A 150 -7.87 -5.37 -4.37
CA LYS A 150 -7.82 -5.41 -5.83
C LYS A 150 -8.84 -6.37 -6.44
N GLY A 151 -9.63 -7.08 -5.62
CA GLY A 151 -10.64 -8.05 -6.04
C GLY A 151 -10.08 -9.45 -6.32
N TYR A 152 -8.82 -9.73 -6.03
CA TYR A 152 -8.23 -11.06 -6.19
C TYR A 152 -8.54 -11.95 -4.99
N ALA A 153 -8.78 -13.23 -5.26
CA ALA A 153 -9.00 -14.23 -4.21
C ALA A 153 -7.72 -14.49 -3.40
N LEU A 154 -7.88 -14.47 -2.07
CA LEU A 154 -6.95 -14.93 -1.06
C LEU A 154 -7.46 -16.27 -0.54
N ASN A 155 -6.87 -17.32 -1.07
CA ASN A 155 -7.19 -18.72 -0.80
C ASN A 155 -6.31 -19.20 0.35
N VAL A 156 -6.96 -19.63 1.43
CA VAL A 156 -6.29 -20.26 2.57
C VAL A 156 -6.12 -21.74 2.26
N GLY A 157 -4.89 -22.21 2.30
CA GLY A 157 -4.52 -23.60 2.04
C GLY A 157 -3.70 -24.19 3.18
N LYS A 158 -3.39 -25.47 3.05
CA LYS A 158 -2.39 -26.15 3.89
C LYS A 158 -1.38 -26.82 2.96
N ASP A 159 -0.11 -26.53 3.19
CA ASP A 159 1.02 -27.19 2.53
C ASP A 159 1.93 -27.78 3.61
N ASP A 160 2.17 -29.09 3.58
CA ASP A 160 2.91 -29.82 4.63
C ASP A 160 2.50 -29.44 6.07
N GLU A 161 1.18 -29.43 6.33
CA GLU A 161 0.55 -29.04 7.61
C GLU A 161 0.68 -27.54 7.98
N MET A 162 1.37 -26.74 7.18
CA MET A 162 1.51 -25.30 7.39
C MET A 162 0.45 -24.52 6.63
N LEU A 163 -0.20 -23.58 7.31
CA LEU A 163 -1.19 -22.71 6.69
C LEU A 163 -0.53 -21.76 5.69
N THR A 164 -1.12 -21.68 4.51
CA THR A 164 -0.69 -20.81 3.42
C THR A 164 -1.82 -19.88 2.99
N VAL A 165 -1.47 -18.72 2.46
CA VAL A 165 -2.37 -17.83 1.73
C VAL A 165 -1.83 -17.69 0.31
N ASN A 166 -2.60 -18.12 -0.69
CA ASN A 166 -2.18 -18.20 -2.09
C ASN A 166 -0.83 -18.92 -2.27
N GLY A 167 -0.62 -20.03 -1.56
CA GLY A 167 0.63 -20.80 -1.59
C GLY A 167 1.79 -20.18 -0.80
N VAL A 168 1.62 -19.00 -0.19
CA VAL A 168 2.64 -18.37 0.65
C VAL A 168 2.41 -18.73 2.12
N GLN A 169 3.42 -19.27 2.79
CA GLN A 169 3.34 -19.66 4.20
C GLN A 169 3.07 -18.47 5.12
N ILE A 170 2.16 -18.66 6.08
CA ILE A 170 1.95 -17.74 7.19
C ILE A 170 2.99 -18.05 8.28
N SER A 171 4.01 -17.20 8.41
CA SER A 171 5.15 -17.39 9.31
C SER A 171 4.97 -16.76 10.69
N PHE A 172 4.16 -15.70 10.79
CA PHE A 172 3.86 -15.03 12.05
C PHE A 172 2.36 -14.74 12.14
N PRO A 173 1.56 -15.70 12.61
CA PRO A 173 0.13 -15.49 12.76
C PRO A 173 -0.18 -14.45 13.84
N ASP A 174 -1.20 -13.63 13.62
CA ASP A 174 -1.66 -12.56 14.53
C ASP A 174 -0.51 -11.71 15.10
N MET A 175 0.48 -11.41 14.25
CA MET A 175 1.67 -10.64 14.60
C MET A 175 1.34 -9.29 15.24
N TYR A 176 0.22 -8.69 14.84
CA TYR A 176 -0.42 -7.56 15.51
C TYR A 176 -1.94 -7.72 15.41
N GLU A 177 -2.65 -7.42 16.50
CA GLU A 177 -4.10 -7.33 16.50
C GLU A 177 -4.55 -6.08 17.25
N SER A 178 -5.50 -5.36 16.66
CA SER A 178 -6.23 -4.27 17.29
C SER A 178 -7.74 -4.46 17.07
N GLY A 179 -8.55 -3.49 17.47
CA GLY A 179 -10.00 -3.54 17.24
C GLY A 179 -10.37 -3.83 15.77
N ARG A 180 -9.68 -3.18 14.81
CA ARG A 180 -10.03 -3.19 13.38
C ARG A 180 -8.95 -3.70 12.43
N LEU A 181 -7.77 -4.03 12.94
CA LEU A 181 -6.63 -4.45 12.11
C LEU A 181 -6.02 -5.73 12.68
N VAL A 182 -5.83 -6.73 11.83
CA VAL A 182 -4.96 -7.88 12.07
C VAL A 182 -3.81 -7.82 11.09
N ILE A 183 -2.61 -8.19 11.53
CA ILE A 183 -1.45 -8.35 10.67
C ILE A 183 -0.91 -9.76 10.84
N HIS A 184 -0.77 -10.48 9.72
CA HIS A 184 -0.08 -11.76 9.64
C HIS A 184 1.25 -11.55 8.94
N GLY A 185 2.35 -12.10 9.48
CA GLY A 185 3.59 -12.19 8.73
C GLY A 185 3.55 -13.38 7.78
N ILE A 186 3.89 -13.17 6.51
CA ILE A 186 4.01 -14.24 5.50
C ILE A 186 5.46 -14.40 5.05
N SER A 187 5.80 -15.52 4.42
CA SER A 187 7.18 -15.86 4.04
C SER A 187 7.64 -15.26 2.71
N GLY A 188 6.70 -14.82 1.86
CA GLY A 188 6.98 -14.32 0.51
C GLY A 188 5.86 -13.41 0.01
N VAL A 189 5.93 -13.01 -1.27
CA VAL A 189 4.96 -12.08 -1.88
C VAL A 189 3.75 -12.83 -2.44
N ILE A 190 2.56 -12.26 -2.26
CA ILE A 190 1.34 -12.71 -2.95
C ILE A 190 1.41 -12.28 -4.42
N ALA A 191 1.64 -13.26 -5.30
CA ALA A 191 1.73 -13.06 -6.74
C ALA A 191 0.41 -12.56 -7.36
N LEU A 192 0.49 -12.06 -8.60
CA LEU A 192 -0.72 -11.90 -9.40
C LEU A 192 -1.34 -13.28 -9.63
N PRO A 193 -2.68 -13.41 -9.56
CA PRO A 193 -3.33 -14.57 -10.12
C PRO A 193 -2.93 -14.69 -11.59
N GLU A 194 -2.55 -15.89 -12.02
CA GLU A 194 -2.47 -16.20 -13.44
C GLU A 194 -3.88 -16.04 -14.00
N LEU A 195 -4.07 -15.16 -14.98
CA LEU A 195 -5.32 -15.12 -15.72
C LEU A 195 -5.33 -16.38 -16.57
N ASP A 196 -6.29 -17.26 -16.32
CA ASP A 196 -6.54 -18.40 -17.21
C ASP A 196 -6.73 -17.83 -18.62
N ALA A 197 -5.83 -18.20 -19.55
CA ALA A 197 -5.79 -17.70 -20.92
C ALA A 197 -6.92 -18.29 -21.79
N GLU A 198 -8.14 -18.35 -21.26
CA GLU A 198 -9.30 -18.97 -21.88
C GLU A 198 -10.45 -17.96 -22.12
N GLU A 199 -10.16 -16.72 -22.50
CA GLU A 199 -11.19 -15.78 -23.01
C GLU A 199 -10.74 -14.95 -24.23
N GLU A 200 -9.80 -15.44 -25.06
CA GLU A 200 -9.47 -14.80 -26.37
C GLU A 200 -9.80 -15.65 -27.61
N GLU A 201 -10.34 -16.86 -27.48
CA GLU A 201 -10.73 -17.72 -28.62
C GLU A 201 -12.26 -17.81 -28.79
N LEU A 202 -12.96 -16.67 -28.83
CA LEU A 202 -14.34 -16.67 -29.34
C LEU A 202 -14.64 -15.39 -30.12
N GLY A 203 -14.19 -15.34 -31.38
CA GLY A 203 -14.79 -14.40 -32.31
C GLY A 203 -14.04 -14.12 -33.59
N GLU A 204 -13.71 -15.12 -34.41
CA GLU A 204 -13.65 -14.93 -35.87
C GLU A 204 -14.10 -16.20 -36.61
N GLU A 205 -15.41 -16.44 -36.64
CA GLU A 205 -16.02 -17.33 -37.65
C GLU A 205 -16.65 -16.45 -38.74
N PHE A 206 -15.90 -16.22 -39.82
CA PHE A 206 -16.42 -15.57 -41.02
C PHE A 206 -17.28 -16.56 -41.81
N PRO A 207 -18.52 -16.21 -42.21
CA PRO A 207 -19.29 -17.09 -43.06
C PRO A 207 -18.70 -17.09 -44.47
N GLU A 208 -18.32 -18.26 -44.95
CA GLU A 208 -18.04 -18.52 -46.36
C GLU A 208 -19.32 -18.25 -47.17
N GLN A 209 -19.27 -17.27 -48.09
CA GLN A 209 -20.29 -17.14 -49.13
C GLN A 209 -19.97 -18.15 -50.24
N GLU A 210 -20.74 -19.23 -50.30
CA GLU A 210 -20.84 -20.06 -51.50
C GLU A 210 -21.70 -19.33 -52.55
N THR A 211 -21.03 -19.04 -53.68
CA THR A 211 -21.47 -18.84 -55.08
C THR A 211 -22.91 -18.38 -55.40
#